data_AF-A0A2V6TRC6-F1
#
_entry.id   AF-A0A2V6TRC6-F1
#
_cell.length_a   1.000
_cell.length_b   1.000
_cell.length_c   1.000
_cell.angle_alpha   90.00
_cell.angle_beta   90.00
_cell.angle_gamma   90.00
#
_symmetry.space_group_name_H-M   'P 1'
#
loop_
_entity.id
_entity.type
_entity.pdbx_description
1 polymer ?
#
loop_
_entity_poly.entity_id
_entity_poly.type
_entity_poly.pdbx_seq_one_letter_code
_entity_poly.pdbx_strand_id
1 'polypeptide(L)'
;MLLAALVAMNRAAAATQFAVDPEVGNNAFTAVFDSQIGERITAVSSAVGCTLTVDEAKREGRASCSVPLGSIRVDNDDTKTEHFGQWATNKKT
;
A
#
# COMPACT_ATOMS: atom_id res chain seq x y z
N MET A 1 12.00 -40.22 37.65
CA MET A 1 12.65 -38.89 37.66
C MET A 1 13.77 -38.99 36.65
N LEU A 2 13.67 -38.49 35.42
CA LEU A 2 13.52 -37.09 35.05
C LEU A 2 12.91 -37.06 33.64
N LEU A 3 11.68 -36.55 33.52
CA LEU A 3 11.16 -36.01 32.25
C LEU A 3 11.97 -34.75 31.94
N ALA A 4 13.21 -34.91 31.52
CA ALA A 4 14.08 -33.81 31.15
C ALA A 4 14.06 -33.66 29.63
N ALA A 5 13.64 -32.47 29.20
CA ALA A 5 13.90 -31.91 27.88
C ALA A 5 13.12 -32.51 26.70
N LEU A 6 11.79 -32.53 26.79
CA LEU A 6 11.02 -32.07 25.62
C LEU A 6 11.26 -30.56 25.53
N VAL A 7 12.34 -30.24 24.81
CA VAL A 7 12.71 -28.89 24.40
C VAL A 7 11.46 -28.23 23.86
N ALA A 8 10.93 -27.27 24.61
CA ALA A 8 9.95 -26.33 24.11
C ALA A 8 10.62 -25.60 22.94
N MET A 9 10.44 -26.14 21.73
CA MET A 9 10.61 -25.41 20.48
C MET A 9 9.53 -24.33 20.48
N ASN A 10 9.76 -23.28 21.26
CA ASN A 10 9.22 -21.96 21.00
C ASN A 10 9.86 -21.52 19.68
N ARG A 11 9.36 -22.04 18.57
CA ARG A 11 9.45 -21.35 17.29
C ARG A 11 8.67 -20.07 17.50
N ALA A 12 9.33 -19.03 18.00
CA ALA A 12 8.84 -17.68 17.82
C ALA A 12 8.51 -17.59 16.33
N ALA A 13 7.23 -17.41 16.01
CA ALA A 13 6.80 -17.26 14.63
C ALA A 13 7.67 -16.15 14.03
N ALA A 14 8.58 -16.53 13.14
CA ALA A 14 9.46 -15.56 12.50
C ALA A 14 8.54 -14.55 11.82
N ALA A 15 8.74 -13.26 12.08
CA ALA A 15 7.93 -12.24 11.46
C ALA A 15 8.04 -12.40 9.94
N THR A 16 6.95 -12.80 9.29
CA THR A 16 6.95 -13.03 7.84
C THR A 16 6.84 -11.67 7.17
N GLN A 17 7.83 -11.34 6.34
CA GLN A 17 7.87 -10.10 5.58
C GLN A 17 7.45 -10.38 4.14
N PHE A 18 6.45 -9.63 3.67
CA PHE A 18 6.00 -9.65 2.28
C PHE A 18 6.32 -8.29 1.66
N ALA A 19 6.94 -8.32 0.49
CA ALA A 19 7.20 -7.14 -0.32
C ALA A 19 6.28 -7.15 -1.53
N VAL A 20 5.68 -6.00 -1.79
CA VAL A 20 4.83 -5.76 -2.94
C VAL A 20 5.65 -4.94 -3.94
N ASP A 21 5.90 -5.51 -5.11
CA ASP A 21 6.66 -4.87 -6.18
C ASP A 21 5.74 -3.93 -6.99
N PRO A 22 6.00 -2.61 -7.02
CA PRO A 22 5.21 -1.65 -7.78
C PRO A 22 5.26 -1.88 -9.29
N GLU A 23 6.28 -2.55 -9.82
CA GLU A 23 6.46 -2.75 -11.27
C GLU A 23 5.67 -3.96 -11.82
N VAL A 24 5.26 -4.88 -10.94
CA VAL A 24 4.53 -6.10 -11.32
C VAL A 24 3.02 -5.83 -11.51
N GLY A 25 2.52 -4.68 -11.01
CA GLY A 25 1.17 -4.21 -11.28
C GLY A 25 0.04 -5.04 -10.67
N ASN A 26 0.33 -5.93 -9.72
CA ASN A 26 -0.67 -6.77 -9.04
C ASN A 26 -1.36 -6.07 -7.85
N ASN A 27 -1.24 -4.74 -7.77
CA ASN A 27 -1.73 -3.92 -6.66
C ASN A 27 -2.43 -2.69 -7.21
N ALA A 28 -3.38 -2.16 -6.45
CA ALA A 28 -4.12 -0.97 -6.83
C ALA A 28 -4.23 -0.01 -5.65
N PHE A 29 -3.82 1.22 -5.89
CA PHE A 29 -4.26 2.37 -5.13
C PHE A 29 -5.51 2.91 -5.82
N THR A 30 -6.59 3.06 -5.05
CA THR A 30 -7.83 3.69 -5.52
C THR A 30 -8.27 4.70 -4.47
N ALA A 31 -8.36 5.96 -4.86
CA ALA A 31 -8.95 7.01 -4.06
C ALA A 31 -10.14 7.61 -4.80
N VAL A 32 -11.20 7.89 -4.04
CA VAL A 32 -12.39 8.55 -4.55
C VAL A 32 -12.54 9.86 -3.80
N PHE A 33 -12.65 10.95 -4.55
CA PHE A 33 -12.93 12.27 -4.01
C PHE A 33 -14.31 12.71 -4.48
N ASP A 34 -15.20 12.95 -3.53
CA ASP A 34 -16.50 13.55 -3.82
C ASP A 34 -16.36 15.08 -3.76
N SER A 35 -16.64 15.74 -4.87
CA SER A 35 -16.69 17.20 -4.91
C SER A 35 -18.03 17.70 -4.35
N GLN A 36 -18.03 18.93 -3.82
CA GLN A 36 -19.26 19.56 -3.33
C GLN A 36 -20.29 19.83 -4.44
N ILE A 37 -19.88 19.81 -5.71
CA ILE A 37 -20.75 19.98 -6.88
C ILE A 37 -21.32 18.65 -7.42
N GLY A 38 -21.08 17.53 -6.73
CA GLY A 38 -21.62 16.22 -7.08
C GLY A 38 -20.79 15.43 -8.11
N GLU A 39 -19.66 15.96 -8.56
CA GLU A 39 -18.70 15.20 -9.37
C GLU A 39 -17.88 14.26 -8.47
N ARG A 40 -17.75 13.00 -8.91
CA ARG A 40 -16.94 11.98 -8.26
C ARG A 40 -15.65 11.77 -9.06
N ILE A 41 -14.52 12.05 -8.43
CA ILE A 41 -13.19 11.94 -9.02
C ILE A 41 -12.55 10.63 -8.55
N THR A 42 -12.09 9.81 -9.50
CA THR A 42 -11.45 8.52 -9.22
C THR A 42 -9.97 8.61 -9.58
N ALA A 43 -9.11 8.50 -8.57
CA ALA A 43 -7.66 8.46 -8.72
C ALA A 43 -7.16 7.03 -8.56
N VAL A 44 -6.43 6.52 -9.55
CA VAL A 44 -5.89 5.15 -9.54
C VAL A 44 -4.40 5.12 -9.82
N SER A 45 -3.69 4.17 -9.20
CA SER A 45 -2.31 3.82 -9.57
C SER A 45 -2.05 2.35 -9.31
N SER A 46 -1.30 1.71 -10.19
CA SER A 46 -0.79 0.35 -9.99
C SER A 46 0.63 0.32 -9.41
N ALA A 47 1.31 1.46 -9.33
CA ALA A 47 2.68 1.60 -8.83
C ALA A 47 2.70 1.70 -7.29
N VAL A 48 2.12 0.70 -6.63
CA VAL A 48 2.04 0.64 -5.16
C VAL A 48 3.18 -0.20 -4.63
N GLY A 49 4.10 0.42 -3.88
CA GLY A 49 5.11 -0.30 -3.11
C GLY A 49 4.65 -0.47 -1.67
N CYS A 50 4.61 -1.71 -1.16
CA CYS A 50 4.25 -2.00 0.22
C CYS A 50 5.20 -3.01 0.87
N THR A 51 5.48 -2.81 2.16
CA THR A 51 6.08 -3.82 3.03
C THR A 51 5.06 -4.22 4.09
N LEU A 52 4.73 -5.50 4.14
CA LEU A 52 3.85 -6.09 5.17
C LEU A 52 4.66 -7.00 6.08
N THR A 53 4.57 -6.78 7.39
CA THR A 53 5.10 -7.66 8.43
C THR A 53 3.95 -8.30 9.18
N VAL A 54 3.95 -9.63 9.30
CA VAL A 54 2.91 -10.39 10.01
C VAL A 54 3.50 -11.06 11.25
N ASP A 55 2.89 -10.83 12.40
CA ASP A 55 3.09 -11.59 13.64
C ASP A 55 1.93 -12.60 13.76
N GLU A 56 2.15 -13.83 13.31
CA GLU A 56 1.13 -14.87 13.29
C GLU A 56 0.69 -15.30 14.69
N ALA A 57 1.60 -15.21 15.67
CA ALA A 57 1.31 -15.58 17.06
C ALA A 57 0.32 -14.60 17.70
N LYS A 58 0.46 -13.30 17.39
CA LYS A 58 -0.46 -12.25 17.86
C LYS A 58 -1.63 -12.00 16.92
N ARG A 59 -1.59 -12.57 15.70
CA ARG A 59 -2.52 -12.27 14.61
C ARG A 59 -2.55 -10.77 14.27
N GLU A 60 -1.37 -10.15 14.29
CA GLU A 60 -1.19 -8.73 13.99
C GLU A 60 -0.44 -8.56 12.67
N GLY A 61 -0.91 -7.63 11.85
CA GLY A 61 -0.24 -7.22 10.61
C GLY A 61 0.13 -5.74 10.66
N ARG A 62 1.32 -5.40 10.19
CA ARG A 62 1.78 -4.01 10.04
C ARG A 62 2.24 -3.79 8.61
N ALA A 63 1.63 -2.83 7.93
CA ALA A 63 1.95 -2.47 6.56
C ALA A 63 2.46 -1.04 6.48
N SER A 64 3.47 -0.81 5.64
CA SER A 64 3.90 0.51 5.19
C SER A 64 3.82 0.53 3.67
N CYS A 65 3.05 1.45 3.12
CA CYS A 65 2.77 1.55 1.70
C CYS A 65 3.07 2.95 1.18
N SER A 66 3.54 3.03 -0.05
CA SER A 66 3.82 4.28 -0.76
C SER A 66 3.39 4.18 -2.21
N VAL A 67 2.94 5.31 -2.76
CA VAL A 67 2.55 5.45 -4.16
C VAL A 67 3.23 6.72 -4.69
N PRO A 68 4.02 6.64 -5.77
CA PRO A 68 4.56 7.84 -6.39
C PRO A 68 3.43 8.73 -6.90
N LEU A 69 3.36 9.98 -6.46
CA LEU A 69 2.25 10.88 -6.84
C LEU A 69 2.13 11.08 -8.35
N GLY A 70 3.25 11.06 -9.09
CA GLY A 70 3.27 11.16 -10.56
C GLY A 70 2.78 9.91 -11.30
N SER A 71 2.54 8.80 -10.59
CA SER A 71 1.95 7.57 -11.17
C SER A 71 0.42 7.55 -11.14
N ILE A 72 -0.19 8.52 -10.44
CA ILE A 72 -1.63 8.55 -10.22
C ILE A 72 -2.32 9.08 -11.48
N ARG A 73 -3.32 8.34 -11.96
CA ARG A 73 -4.16 8.70 -13.09
C ARG A 73 -5.57 9.01 -12.59
N VAL A 74 -6.12 10.14 -13.03
CA VAL A 74 -7.41 10.66 -12.54
C VAL A 74 -8.46 10.54 -13.64
N ASP A 75 -9.55 9.82 -13.36
CA ASP A 75 -10.68 9.55 -14.27
C ASP A 75 -10.27 9.01 -15.65
N ASN A 76 -9.04 8.50 -15.79
CA ASN A 76 -8.40 8.19 -17.07
C ASN A 76 -8.34 9.38 -18.06
N ASP A 77 -8.39 10.61 -17.54
CA ASP A 77 -8.32 11.85 -18.29
C ASP A 77 -6.95 12.51 -18.08
N ASP A 78 -6.27 12.86 -19.18
CA ASP A 78 -4.90 13.39 -19.12
C ASP A 78 -4.86 14.80 -18.50
N THR A 79 -5.88 15.63 -18.73
CA THR A 79 -5.93 17.01 -18.19
C THR A 79 -6.15 16.99 -16.69
N LYS A 80 -7.10 16.19 -16.20
CA LYS A 80 -7.33 15.98 -14.77
C LYS A 80 -6.12 15.37 -14.09
N THR A 81 -5.45 14.43 -14.75
CA THR A 81 -4.22 13.80 -14.26
C THR A 81 -3.09 14.84 -14.11
N GLU A 82 -2.90 15.71 -15.11
CA GLU A 82 -1.91 16.79 -15.04
C GLU A 82 -2.22 17.77 -13.89
N HIS A 83 -3.46 18.25 -13.79
CA HIS A 83 -3.89 19.16 -12.73
C HIS A 83 -3.69 18.56 -11.33
N PHE A 84 -4.03 17.27 -11.17
CA PHE A 84 -3.77 16.56 -9.92
C PHE A 84 -2.28 16.51 -9.61
N GLY A 85 -1.43 16.23 -10.59
CA GLY A 85 0.02 16.24 -10.43
C GLY A 85 0.56 17.59 -9.95
N GLN A 86 0.08 18.70 -10.53
CA GLN A 86 0.45 20.05 -10.14
C GLN A 86 0.02 20.38 -8.71
N TRP A 87 -1.23 20.05 -8.35
CA TRP A 87 -1.77 20.23 -7.00
C TRP A 87 -1.01 19.39 -5.97
N ALA A 88 -0.88 18.08 -6.20
CA ALA A 88 -0.32 17.14 -5.24
C ALA A 88 1.17 17.38 -4.96
N THR A 89 1.91 17.95 -5.93
CA THR A 89 3.33 18.25 -5.77
C THR A 89 3.62 19.70 -5.38
N ASN A 90 2.59 20.55 -5.25
CA ASN A 90 2.73 22.01 -5.08
C ASN A 90 3.65 22.68 -6.12
N LYS A 91 3.78 22.08 -7.30
CA LYS A 91 4.55 22.65 -8.41
C LYS A 91 3.59 23.07 -9.52
N LYS A 92 3.51 24.37 -9.77
CA LYS A 92 3.08 24.88 -11.08
C LYS A 92 4.26 24.63 -12.02
N THR A 93 4.11 23.71 -12.96
CA THR A 93 5.00 23.64 -14.13
C THR A 93 4.89 24.90 -14.96
#